data_AF-G2YEU0-F1
#
_entry.id   AF-G2YEU0-F1
#
_cell.length_a   1.000
_cell.length_b   1.000
_cell.length_c   1.000
_cell.angle_alpha   90.00
_cell.angle_beta   90.00
_cell.angle_gamma   90.00
#
_symmetry.space_group_name_H-M   'P 1'
#
loop_
_entity.id
_entity.type
_entity.pdbx_description
1 polymer ?
#
loop_
_entity_poly.entity_id
_entity_poly.type
_entity_poly.pdbx_seq_one_letter_code
_entity_poly.pdbx_strand_id
1 'polypeptide(L)'
;MEDWENALTTLNSCPMFTYQDKDAPNMPEPKEIHLPTLPETRLDEIDSEPESRLSEQVHQSLLNLRAAMYKGTFKHAYSILTEMTAKIGWDQLLKIRSNVFVMEEEYRSEKQPPVGQQGESTKRSASTDVLRGSPGPRANGDDHSDDGKSTNGDSAAPKPNAEDGSGGDDSVEKPSHTVAAEEVKSGNEDSETTEEQLSRFNNKRLCERWLDSLFMVLYEDLRIYTIWRTEMAQYRAQQMQYKKSAEEWEILGSLADRLHHQPEAVEAYRNCLQIRFSPKALAGILAELEKNKNTRDTVASVIRLVTWQYRWYSEFSPELLYTIRTLIEDEGAVKVRSIIQATSLPQNVLDLTHHYAALCAAFRSSGTEG
;
A
#
# COMPACT_ATOMS: atom_id res chain seq x y z
N MET A 1 -6.78 26.98 -6.03
CA MET A 1 -5.51 26.66 -5.34
C MET A 1 -4.89 25.48 -6.06
N GLU A 2 -3.91 25.72 -6.92
CA GLU A 2 -3.19 24.69 -7.70
C GLU A 2 -1.70 24.75 -7.36
N ASP A 3 -1.38 24.93 -6.08
CA ASP A 3 -0.01 25.07 -5.61
C ASP A 3 0.62 23.69 -5.36
N TRP A 4 0.93 22.99 -6.46
CA TRP A 4 1.43 21.62 -6.44
C TRP A 4 2.80 21.48 -5.76
N GLU A 5 3.65 22.50 -5.85
CA GLU A 5 4.96 22.53 -5.16
C GLU A 5 4.78 22.55 -3.63
N ASN A 6 3.85 23.37 -3.13
CA ASN A 6 3.52 23.43 -1.71
C ASN A 6 2.83 22.15 -1.23
N ALA A 7 1.97 21.55 -2.05
CA ALA A 7 1.35 20.27 -1.74
C ALA A 7 2.41 19.17 -1.57
N LEU A 8 3.40 19.11 -2.47
CA LEU A 8 4.44 18.08 -2.45
C LEU A 8 5.42 18.26 -1.28
N THR A 9 5.81 19.50 -0.96
CA THR A 9 6.61 19.80 0.25
C THR A 9 5.89 19.45 1.54
N THR A 10 4.58 19.73 1.60
CA THR A 10 3.73 19.40 2.76
C THR A 10 3.59 17.88 2.90
N LEU A 11 3.34 17.17 1.80
CA LEU A 11 3.25 15.71 1.78
C LEU A 11 4.54 15.06 2.31
N ASN A 12 5.70 15.59 1.93
CA ASN A 12 6.99 15.13 2.42
C ASN A 12 7.18 15.33 3.93
N SER A 13 6.50 16.32 4.51
CA SER A 13 6.59 16.65 5.94
C SER A 13 5.59 15.87 6.80
N CYS A 14 4.76 15.00 6.20
CA CYS A 14 3.74 14.25 6.91
C CYS A 14 4.34 13.08 7.71
N PRO A 15 3.95 12.88 8.98
CA PRO A 15 4.35 11.71 9.75
C PRO A 15 3.69 10.44 9.17
N MET A 16 4.47 9.38 9.02
CA MET A 16 4.03 8.15 8.38
C MET A 16 3.88 6.99 9.37
N PHE A 17 2.75 6.30 9.31
CA PHE A 17 2.41 5.17 10.17
C PHE A 17 1.92 3.99 9.33
N THR A 18 2.56 2.84 9.51
CA THR A 18 2.18 1.56 8.90
C THR A 18 1.12 0.81 9.71
N TYR A 19 1.05 1.07 11.02
CA TYR A 19 0.21 0.35 11.95
C TYR A 19 -1.24 0.83 11.89
N GLN A 20 -2.09 -0.03 11.36
CA GLN A 20 -3.46 -0.17 11.83
C GLN A 20 -3.49 -1.53 12.52
N ASP A 21 -3.13 -1.58 13.81
CA ASP A 21 -3.56 -2.73 14.60
C ASP A 21 -5.08 -2.67 14.58
N LYS A 22 -5.68 -3.45 13.68
CA LYS A 22 -7.08 -3.81 13.84
C LYS A 22 -7.10 -4.52 15.18
N ASP A 23 -7.88 -3.99 16.12
CA ASP A 23 -8.09 -4.58 17.44
C ASP A 23 -8.87 -5.88 17.27
N ALA A 24 -8.15 -6.89 16.75
CA ALA A 24 -8.63 -8.20 16.42
C ALA A 24 -7.78 -9.17 17.22
N PRO A 25 -8.40 -10.08 17.99
CA PRO A 25 -7.65 -11.06 18.75
C PRO A 25 -6.82 -11.94 17.79
N ASN A 26 -5.50 -12.00 18.00
CA ASN A 26 -4.65 -12.94 17.29
C ASN A 26 -5.01 -14.36 17.75
N MET A 27 -5.75 -15.09 16.92
CA MET A 27 -6.09 -16.48 17.18
C MET A 27 -4.85 -17.37 16.95
N PRO A 28 -4.64 -18.41 17.77
CA PRO A 28 -3.60 -19.40 17.54
C PRO A 28 -3.89 -20.23 16.28
N GLU A 29 -2.85 -20.83 15.68
CA GLU A 29 -3.01 -21.69 14.51
C GLU A 29 -3.92 -22.89 14.82
N PRO A 30 -5.03 -23.07 14.09
CA PRO A 30 -5.95 -24.17 14.33
C PRO A 30 -5.34 -25.49 13.85
N LYS A 31 -5.48 -26.54 14.67
CA LYS A 31 -5.00 -27.90 14.33
C LYS A 31 -5.81 -28.53 13.18
N GLU A 32 -7.10 -28.24 13.12
CA GLU A 32 -8.03 -28.71 12.09
C GLU A 32 -9.02 -27.58 11.77
N ILE A 33 -9.31 -27.38 10.48
CA ILE A 33 -10.21 -26.33 9.99
C ILE A 33 -11.46 -27.00 9.43
N HIS A 34 -12.62 -26.70 10.01
CA HIS A 34 -13.92 -27.14 9.52
C HIS A 34 -14.79 -25.92 9.26
N LEU A 35 -15.04 -25.61 8.00
CA LEU A 35 -15.82 -24.45 7.55
C LEU A 35 -17.07 -24.94 6.80
N PRO A 36 -18.17 -25.27 7.51
CA PRO A 36 -19.39 -25.70 6.85
C PRO A 36 -19.97 -24.58 5.98
N THR A 37 -20.76 -24.95 4.97
CA THR A 37 -21.56 -23.97 4.23
C THR A 37 -22.90 -23.80 4.94
N LEU A 38 -23.29 -22.55 5.21
CA LEU A 38 -24.59 -22.27 5.79
C LEU A 38 -25.68 -22.52 4.73
N PRO A 39 -26.74 -23.29 5.03
CA PRO A 39 -27.84 -23.53 4.09
C PRO A 39 -28.53 -22.25 3.60
N GLU A 40 -28.49 -21.21 4.43
CA GLU A 40 -29.09 -19.90 4.17
C GLU A 40 -28.31 -19.08 3.14
N THR A 41 -27.00 -19.33 3.00
CA THR A 41 -26.09 -18.56 2.13
C THR A 41 -25.83 -19.22 0.79
N ARG A 42 -26.51 -20.35 0.51
CA ARG A 42 -26.24 -21.15 -0.68
C ARG A 42 -26.66 -20.40 -1.94
N LEU A 43 -25.70 -20.01 -2.76
CA LEU A 43 -25.92 -19.36 -4.04
C LEU A 43 -24.94 -19.92 -5.06
N ASP A 44 -25.45 -20.56 -6.11
CA ASP A 44 -24.61 -21.26 -7.11
C ASP A 44 -23.59 -20.31 -7.77
N GLU A 45 -23.91 -19.03 -7.98
CA GLU A 45 -22.97 -18.02 -8.51
C GLU A 45 -21.75 -17.77 -7.60
N ILE A 46 -21.91 -17.94 -6.28
CA ILE A 46 -20.90 -17.67 -5.26
C ILE A 46 -20.18 -18.96 -4.84
N ASP A 47 -20.92 -20.07 -4.74
CA ASP A 47 -20.40 -21.36 -4.29
C ASP A 47 -19.73 -22.18 -5.42
N SER A 48 -19.83 -21.73 -6.68
CA SER A 48 -19.07 -22.27 -7.79
C SER A 48 -17.58 -21.93 -7.63
N GLU A 49 -16.89 -22.65 -6.74
CA GLU A 49 -15.44 -22.74 -6.76
C GLU A 49 -15.03 -23.20 -8.16
N PRO A 50 -14.28 -22.40 -8.95
CA PRO A 50 -13.64 -22.95 -10.13
C PRO A 50 -12.71 -24.05 -9.63
N GLU A 51 -12.79 -25.24 -10.24
CA GLU A 51 -11.89 -26.34 -9.91
C GLU A 51 -10.46 -25.80 -9.73
N SER A 52 -9.84 -26.08 -8.58
CA SER A 52 -8.45 -25.76 -8.23
C SER A 52 -7.41 -26.19 -9.30
N ARG A 53 -7.86 -26.89 -10.35
CA ARG A 53 -7.13 -27.21 -11.59
C ARG A 53 -6.76 -25.98 -12.44
N LEU A 54 -7.33 -24.81 -12.17
CA LEU A 54 -7.04 -23.54 -12.82
C LEU A 54 -6.56 -22.50 -11.80
N SER A 55 -5.53 -22.79 -11.03
CA SER A 55 -4.64 -21.72 -10.56
C SER A 55 -4.02 -21.07 -11.80
N GLU A 56 -4.81 -20.27 -12.53
CA GLU A 56 -4.38 -19.58 -13.74
C GLU A 56 -3.15 -18.78 -13.36
N GLN A 57 -2.02 -19.06 -14.02
CA GLN A 57 -0.78 -18.34 -13.78
C GLN A 57 -1.02 -16.85 -14.06
N VAL A 58 -1.27 -16.08 -13.00
CA VAL A 58 -1.29 -14.62 -13.06
C VAL A 58 0.12 -14.15 -13.44
N HIS A 59 0.22 -13.22 -14.39
CA HIS A 59 1.51 -12.65 -14.74
C HIS A 59 2.22 -12.04 -13.51
N GLN A 60 3.48 -12.42 -13.30
CA GLN A 60 4.29 -11.99 -12.15
C GLN A 60 4.37 -10.46 -11.99
N SER A 61 4.29 -9.71 -13.09
CA SER A 61 4.26 -8.24 -13.08
C SER A 61 3.03 -7.66 -12.38
N LEU A 62 1.88 -8.33 -12.47
CA LEU A 62 0.63 -7.94 -11.82
C LEU A 62 0.65 -8.31 -10.33
N LEU A 63 1.22 -9.46 -9.98
CA LEU A 63 1.38 -9.89 -8.57
C LEU A 63 2.37 -9.01 -7.80
N ASN A 64 3.41 -8.50 -8.48
CA ASN A 64 4.44 -7.66 -7.86
C ASN A 64 4.01 -6.20 -7.63
N LEU A 65 2.76 -5.84 -7.89
CA LEU A 65 2.25 -4.49 -7.67
C LEU A 65 2.23 -4.13 -6.18
N ARG A 66 3.28 -3.43 -5.73
CA ARG A 66 3.46 -3.02 -4.33
C ARG A 66 2.39 -2.04 -3.85
N ALA A 67 1.78 -1.29 -4.76
CA ALA A 67 0.73 -0.32 -4.43
C ALA A 67 -0.47 -0.95 -3.69
N ALA A 68 -0.80 -2.21 -3.99
CA ALA A 68 -1.91 -2.91 -3.35
C ALA A 68 -1.66 -3.24 -1.86
N MET A 69 -0.40 -3.25 -1.43
CA MET A 69 0.00 -3.63 -0.08
C MET A 69 0.05 -2.45 0.89
N TYR A 70 -0.01 -1.20 0.40
CA TYR A 70 0.05 -0.04 1.26
C TYR A 70 -1.18 0.05 2.18
N LYS A 71 -0.91 0.35 3.45
CA LYS A 71 -1.90 0.51 4.51
C LYS A 71 -1.68 1.83 5.26
N GLY A 72 -2.70 2.29 5.99
CA GLY A 72 -2.60 3.48 6.83
C GLY A 72 -2.29 4.75 6.04
N THR A 73 -1.34 5.55 6.55
CA THR A 73 -1.00 6.85 5.94
C THR A 73 -0.35 6.71 4.57
N PHE A 74 0.37 5.61 4.30
CA PHE A 74 0.99 5.34 3.00
C PHE A 74 -0.04 5.21 1.89
N LYS A 75 -1.16 4.52 2.16
CA LYS A 75 -2.26 4.41 1.20
C LYS A 75 -2.87 5.79 0.90
N HIS A 76 -3.04 6.61 1.93
CA HIS A 76 -3.62 7.95 1.76
C HIS A 76 -2.66 8.90 1.01
N ALA A 77 -1.37 8.89 1.37
CA ALA A 77 -0.34 9.63 0.64
C ALA A 77 -0.27 9.22 -0.83
N TYR A 78 -0.36 7.92 -1.11
CA TYR A 78 -0.42 7.42 -2.49
C TYR A 78 -1.66 7.92 -3.24
N SER A 79 -2.84 7.92 -2.59
CA SER A 79 -4.08 8.45 -3.18
C SER A 79 -3.98 9.94 -3.52
N ILE A 80 -3.28 10.74 -2.71
CA ILE A 80 -3.05 12.16 -3.01
C ILE A 80 -2.10 12.28 -4.21
N LEU A 81 -1.06 11.45 -4.25
CA LEU A 81 -0.09 11.46 -5.35
C LEU A 81 -0.72 11.06 -6.70
N THR A 82 -1.60 10.04 -6.70
CA THR A 82 -2.36 9.65 -7.89
C THR A 82 -3.33 10.75 -8.32
N GLU A 83 -3.98 11.45 -7.38
CA GLU A 83 -4.87 12.58 -7.70
C GLU A 83 -4.10 13.75 -8.32
N MET A 84 -2.92 14.09 -7.77
CA MET A 84 -2.04 15.09 -8.36
C MET A 84 -1.68 14.68 -9.78
N THR A 85 -1.21 13.44 -9.97
CA THR A 85 -0.80 12.91 -11.29
C THR A 85 -1.92 12.94 -12.31
N ALA A 86 -3.17 12.66 -11.90
CA ALA A 86 -4.32 12.73 -12.78
C ALA A 86 -4.61 14.16 -13.29
N LYS A 87 -4.25 15.19 -12.51
CA LYS A 87 -4.46 16.61 -12.88
C LYS A 87 -3.32 17.20 -13.70
N ILE A 88 -2.07 16.94 -13.32
CA ILE A 88 -0.89 17.56 -13.96
C ILE A 88 -0.14 16.66 -14.95
N GLY A 89 -0.32 15.34 -14.87
CA GLY A 89 0.43 14.36 -15.63
C GLY A 89 1.80 14.03 -15.02
N TRP A 90 2.35 12.88 -15.43
CA TRP A 90 3.61 12.33 -14.90
C TRP A 90 4.82 13.24 -15.15
N ASP A 91 4.98 13.77 -16.35
CA ASP A 91 6.16 14.57 -16.71
C ASP A 91 6.21 15.90 -15.94
N GLN A 92 5.05 16.52 -15.72
CA GLN A 92 4.97 17.76 -14.96
C GLN A 92 5.21 17.50 -13.47
N LEU A 93 4.73 16.37 -12.95
CA LEU A 93 5.00 15.94 -11.59
C LEU A 93 6.50 15.72 -11.35
N LEU A 94 7.22 15.13 -12.31
CA LEU A 94 8.67 14.97 -12.25
C LEU A 94 9.41 16.31 -12.27
N LYS A 95 8.96 17.29 -13.06
CA LYS A 95 9.54 18.65 -13.05
C LYS A 95 9.38 19.31 -11.69
N ILE A 96 8.18 19.26 -11.13
CA ILE A 96 7.89 19.79 -9.78
C ILE A 96 8.77 19.08 -8.73
N ARG A 97 8.88 17.75 -8.82
CA ARG A 97 9.76 16.96 -7.95
C ARG A 97 11.22 17.42 -8.04
N SER A 98 11.76 17.64 -9.24
CA SER A 98 13.15 18.09 -9.44
C SER A 98 13.41 19.54 -9.01
N ASN A 99 12.38 20.37 -9.02
CA ASN A 99 12.45 21.76 -8.59
C ASN A 99 12.46 21.88 -7.06
N VAL A 100 11.68 21.03 -6.39
CA VAL A 100 11.44 21.09 -4.95
C VAL A 100 12.39 20.21 -4.15
N PHE A 101 12.82 19.08 -4.71
CA PHE A 101 13.62 18.10 -3.98
C PHE A 101 15.04 17.92 -4.53
N VAL A 102 15.96 17.62 -3.61
CA VAL A 102 17.26 17.02 -3.89
C VAL A 102 17.15 15.52 -3.61
N MET A 103 17.69 14.68 -4.50
CA MET A 103 17.76 13.24 -4.29
C MET A 103 18.92 12.89 -3.35
N GLU A 104 18.78 11.86 -2.50
CA GLU A 104 19.86 11.43 -1.57
C GLU A 104 21.19 11.17 -2.29
N GLU A 105 21.13 10.69 -3.53
CA GLU A 105 22.32 10.40 -4.35
C GLU A 105 23.04 11.68 -4.81
N GLU A 106 22.29 12.75 -5.11
CA GLU A 106 22.84 14.07 -5.48
C GLU A 106 23.50 14.76 -4.27
N TYR A 107 22.89 14.63 -3.09
CA TYR A 107 23.47 15.17 -1.84
C TYR A 107 24.74 14.41 -1.40
N ARG A 108 24.84 13.11 -1.67
CA ARG A 108 26.02 12.29 -1.34
C ARG A 108 27.16 12.50 -2.32
N SER A 109 26.88 12.68 -3.61
CA SER A 109 27.90 12.91 -4.64
C SER A 109 28.56 14.29 -4.52
N GLU A 110 27.85 15.32 -4.06
CA GLU A 110 28.46 16.64 -3.79
C GLU A 110 29.35 16.68 -2.53
N LYS A 111 29.06 15.86 -1.52
CA LYS A 111 29.93 15.74 -0.33
C LYS A 111 31.20 14.95 -0.57
N GLN A 112 31.30 14.21 -1.68
CA GLN A 112 32.57 13.63 -2.13
C GLN A 112 33.22 14.58 -3.14
N PRO A 113 34.33 15.28 -2.79
CA PRO A 113 35.07 16.03 -3.79
C PRO A 113 35.61 15.07 -4.88
N PRO A 114 35.77 15.52 -6.13
CA PRO A 114 36.27 14.70 -7.21
C PRO A 114 37.78 14.45 -6.99
N VAL A 115 38.11 13.41 -6.23
CA VAL A 115 39.48 12.90 -6.20
C VAL A 115 39.64 11.95 -7.38
N GLY A 116 40.39 12.40 -8.38
CA GLY A 116 40.74 11.62 -9.54
C GLY A 116 41.42 10.29 -9.18
N GLN A 117 40.93 9.22 -9.80
CA GLN A 117 41.65 8.01 -10.26
C GLN A 117 42.76 7.42 -9.38
N GLN A 118 42.43 6.35 -8.64
CA GLN A 118 42.87 4.95 -8.86
C GLN A 118 42.79 4.12 -7.57
N GLY A 119 42.24 2.90 -7.68
CA GLY A 119 42.45 1.82 -6.71
C GLY A 119 41.18 1.10 -6.28
N GLU A 120 40.90 -0.05 -6.89
CA GLU A 120 39.98 -1.06 -6.37
C GLU A 120 40.23 -1.30 -4.87
N SER A 121 39.23 -1.03 -4.03
CA SER A 121 39.13 -1.70 -2.74
C SER A 121 37.67 -1.85 -2.33
N THR A 122 37.26 -3.11 -2.27
CA THR A 122 35.97 -3.59 -1.81
C THR A 122 35.79 -3.22 -0.34
N LYS A 123 35.13 -2.10 -0.03
CA LYS A 123 34.70 -1.78 1.33
C LYS A 123 33.20 -2.02 1.44
N ARG A 124 32.85 -3.17 2.03
CA ARG A 124 31.50 -3.54 2.44
C ARG A 124 31.06 -2.61 3.57
N SER A 125 29.92 -1.93 3.42
CA SER A 125 29.29 -1.12 4.47
C SER A 125 28.67 -2.00 5.55
N ALA A 126 28.99 -1.70 6.82
CA ALA A 126 28.52 -2.41 8.01
C ALA A 126 27.15 -1.88 8.52
N SER A 127 26.14 -1.77 7.65
CA SER A 127 24.83 -1.23 8.08
C SER A 127 23.61 -1.82 7.37
N THR A 128 23.69 -3.08 6.94
CA THR A 128 22.55 -3.81 6.33
C THR A 128 22.27 -5.16 6.99
N ASP A 129 22.64 -5.37 8.25
CA ASP A 129 22.54 -6.67 8.92
C ASP A 129 21.55 -6.69 10.11
N VAL A 130 20.36 -6.10 9.93
CA VAL A 130 19.27 -6.18 10.94
C VAL A 130 17.91 -6.57 10.33
N LEU A 131 17.81 -6.86 9.03
CA LEU A 131 16.53 -7.20 8.38
C LEU A 131 16.53 -8.51 7.58
N ARG A 132 17.52 -9.38 7.79
CA ARG A 132 17.51 -10.73 7.20
C ARG A 132 17.44 -11.78 8.30
N GLY A 133 16.31 -12.48 8.34
CA GLY A 133 15.99 -13.49 9.34
C GLY A 133 17.06 -14.56 9.55
N SER A 134 17.08 -15.05 10.78
CA SER A 134 18.02 -15.99 11.40
C SER A 134 18.43 -17.19 10.52
N PRO A 135 19.74 -17.51 10.46
CA PRO A 135 20.19 -18.89 10.24
C PRO A 135 20.35 -19.60 11.59
N GLY A 136 19.83 -20.84 11.68
CA GLY A 136 19.94 -21.71 12.85
C GLY A 136 21.39 -22.07 13.24
N PRO A 137 21.58 -22.60 14.46
CA PRO A 137 22.91 -22.77 15.05
C PRO A 137 23.66 -23.91 14.34
N ARG A 138 24.84 -23.59 13.79
CA ARG A 138 25.82 -24.59 13.40
C ARG A 138 26.80 -24.84 14.54
N ALA A 139 26.73 -26.06 15.04
CA ALA A 139 27.80 -26.73 15.77
C ALA A 139 28.99 -27.05 14.85
N ASN A 140 30.19 -27.02 15.43
CA ASN A 140 31.38 -27.85 15.17
C ASN A 140 32.64 -27.01 15.47
N GLY A 141 33.64 -27.50 16.17
CA GLY A 141 33.90 -28.84 16.72
C GLY A 141 35.32 -28.85 17.29
N ASP A 142 35.70 -29.91 18.00
CA ASP A 142 36.95 -30.66 17.74
C ASP A 142 37.08 -31.86 18.70
N ASP A 143 37.49 -32.98 18.15
CA ASP A 143 37.86 -34.26 18.77
C ASP A 143 39.13 -34.66 18.00
N HIS A 144 40.32 -34.93 18.52
CA HIS A 144 40.73 -35.62 19.73
C HIS A 144 42.24 -35.33 19.93
N SER A 145 42.74 -35.12 21.16
CA SER A 145 44.05 -35.64 21.59
C SER A 145 44.15 -35.65 23.12
N ASP A 146 44.68 -36.76 23.61
CA ASP A 146 44.73 -37.22 25.00
C ASP A 146 45.95 -36.67 25.76
N ASP A 147 45.93 -36.89 27.07
CA ASP A 147 47.01 -36.83 28.06
C ASP A 147 47.45 -35.50 28.69
N GLY A 148 47.15 -35.39 30.01
CA GLY A 148 48.21 -35.06 30.98
C GLY A 148 47.95 -33.95 32.00
N LYS A 149 47.42 -34.36 33.18
CA LYS A 149 47.95 -34.01 34.53
C LYS A 149 47.53 -32.68 35.21
N SER A 150 46.77 -32.83 36.31
CA SER A 150 46.90 -32.24 37.69
C SER A 150 47.21 -30.73 37.84
N THR A 151 46.62 -29.91 38.71
CA THR A 151 46.04 -30.05 40.06
C THR A 151 45.60 -28.64 40.54
N ASN A 152 44.59 -28.57 41.42
CA ASN A 152 44.29 -27.57 42.49
C ASN A 152 44.43 -26.06 42.18
N GLY A 153 43.55 -25.14 42.54
CA GLY A 153 42.51 -25.10 43.59
C GLY A 153 42.41 -23.65 44.10
N ASP A 154 41.18 -23.26 44.45
CA ASP A 154 40.75 -22.12 45.29
C ASP A 154 40.65 -20.66 44.77
N SER A 155 39.38 -20.25 44.54
CA SER A 155 38.59 -19.25 45.28
C SER A 155 39.23 -17.95 45.80
N ALA A 156 38.72 -16.79 45.34
CA ALA A 156 38.07 -15.75 46.17
C ALA A 156 37.91 -14.39 45.43
N ALA A 157 36.68 -13.85 45.43
CA ALA A 157 36.38 -12.40 45.39
C ALA A 157 36.33 -11.88 46.86
N PRO A 158 36.31 -10.56 47.24
CA PRO A 158 35.76 -9.39 46.53
C PRO A 158 36.47 -7.99 46.76
N LYS A 159 35.95 -6.93 46.09
CA LYS A 159 35.85 -5.45 46.32
C LYS A 159 36.42 -4.79 47.63
N PRO A 160 36.43 -3.43 47.86
CA PRO A 160 36.53 -2.16 47.07
C PRO A 160 37.41 -1.02 47.73
N ASN A 161 37.27 0.24 47.25
CA ASN A 161 37.62 1.59 47.82
C ASN A 161 39.05 2.16 47.64
N ALA A 162 39.21 3.32 46.96
CA ALA A 162 39.33 4.72 47.45
C ALA A 162 40.70 4.97 48.13
N GLU A 163 41.51 6.00 47.89
CA GLU A 163 41.36 7.40 47.44
C GLU A 163 42.77 7.98 47.11
N ASP A 164 42.81 9.22 46.57
CA ASP A 164 43.94 10.19 46.48
C ASP A 164 45.02 9.97 45.38
N GLY A 165 45.49 10.95 44.59
CA GLY A 165 45.24 12.39 44.42
C GLY A 165 46.25 12.99 43.42
N SER A 166 45.90 14.15 42.82
CA SER A 166 46.74 15.12 42.07
C SER A 166 47.10 14.92 40.57
N GLY A 167 46.45 15.74 39.73
CA GLY A 167 47.16 16.63 38.78
C GLY A 167 46.74 16.59 37.31
N GLY A 168 46.17 17.69 36.79
CA GLY A 168 46.20 18.01 35.35
C GLY A 168 44.86 18.47 34.74
N ASP A 169 44.66 19.78 34.73
CA ASP A 169 44.12 20.63 33.64
C ASP A 169 43.58 19.88 32.39
N ASP A 170 42.29 20.04 32.04
CA ASP A 170 41.89 20.79 30.84
C ASP A 170 40.35 20.88 30.67
N SER A 171 40.01 22.01 30.09
CA SER A 171 38.74 22.61 29.73
C SER A 171 37.86 21.76 28.81
N VAL A 172 36.55 21.91 28.98
CA VAL A 172 35.51 21.43 28.08
C VAL A 172 35.62 22.13 26.71
N GLU A 173 36.07 21.42 25.67
CA GLU A 173 36.04 21.93 24.29
C GLU A 173 34.69 21.67 23.60
N LYS A 174 34.11 22.78 23.15
CA LYS A 174 32.97 22.89 22.24
C LYS A 174 33.51 22.80 20.81
N PRO A 175 32.99 21.96 19.91
CA PRO A 175 33.55 21.84 18.57
C PRO A 175 33.32 23.12 17.75
N SER A 176 34.43 23.82 17.47
CA SER A 176 34.55 24.94 16.55
C SER A 176 34.84 24.41 15.15
N HIS A 177 33.88 24.51 14.23
CA HIS A 177 34.19 24.60 12.80
C HIS A 177 33.03 25.31 12.07
N THR A 178 32.95 26.62 12.28
CA THR A 178 32.34 27.55 11.31
C THR A 178 33.52 28.17 10.56
N VAL A 179 33.88 27.61 9.41
CA VAL A 179 34.92 28.19 8.56
C VAL A 179 34.26 29.27 7.72
N ALA A 180 34.73 30.49 7.94
CA ALA A 180 34.40 31.68 7.19
C ALA A 180 34.76 31.50 5.71
N ALA A 181 33.88 31.99 4.84
CA ALA A 181 34.11 32.06 3.40
C ALA A 181 35.30 32.98 3.12
N GLU A 182 36.33 32.45 2.45
CA GLU A 182 37.46 33.22 1.95
C GLU A 182 37.09 33.73 0.54
N GLU A 183 36.98 35.05 0.39
CA GLU A 183 36.72 35.71 -0.88
C GLU A 183 37.93 35.56 -1.81
N VAL A 184 37.83 34.68 -2.81
CA VAL A 184 38.80 34.62 -3.91
C VAL A 184 38.24 35.41 -5.09
N LYS A 185 38.82 36.58 -5.32
CA LYS A 185 38.48 37.52 -6.38
C LYS A 185 39.09 37.05 -7.71
N SER A 186 38.27 36.50 -8.61
CA SER A 186 38.58 36.44 -10.04
C SER A 186 37.28 36.49 -10.86
N GLY A 187 37.04 37.60 -11.54
CA GLY A 187 35.91 37.74 -12.47
C GLY A 187 36.18 37.01 -13.79
N ASN A 188 35.21 36.28 -14.32
CA ASN A 188 34.26 36.80 -15.32
C ASN A 188 33.19 35.74 -15.67
N GLU A 189 31.93 36.17 -15.64
CA GLU A 189 30.73 35.71 -16.37
C GLU A 189 30.12 34.30 -16.16
N ASP A 190 30.80 33.30 -15.60
CA ASP A 190 30.18 31.98 -15.29
C ASP A 190 29.70 31.82 -13.82
N SER A 191 30.07 32.77 -12.95
CA SER A 191 29.81 32.68 -11.49
C SER A 191 28.35 32.88 -11.10
N GLU A 192 27.59 33.70 -11.85
CA GLU A 192 26.17 33.95 -11.55
C GLU A 192 25.32 32.69 -11.76
N THR A 193 25.60 31.90 -12.79
CA THR A 193 24.90 30.62 -13.02
C THR A 193 25.20 29.59 -11.92
N THR A 194 26.41 29.64 -11.36
CA THR A 194 26.85 28.73 -10.30
C THR A 194 26.26 29.10 -8.95
N GLU A 195 26.19 30.39 -8.60
CA GLU A 195 25.55 30.89 -7.38
C GLU A 195 24.01 30.76 -7.41
N GLU A 196 23.37 30.98 -8.57
CA GLU A 196 21.94 30.70 -8.75
C GLU A 196 21.64 29.20 -8.63
N GLN A 197 22.51 28.33 -9.14
CA GLN A 197 22.37 26.89 -8.98
C GLN A 197 22.55 26.49 -7.51
N LEU A 198 23.62 26.94 -6.84
CA LEU A 198 23.87 26.69 -5.41
C LEU A 198 22.75 27.20 -4.50
N SER A 199 22.18 28.38 -4.80
CA SER A 199 21.03 28.91 -4.05
C SER A 199 19.74 28.14 -4.33
N ARG A 200 19.51 27.68 -5.56
CA ARG A 200 18.43 26.72 -5.87
C ARG A 200 18.64 25.40 -5.15
N PHE A 201 19.85 24.89 -5.01
CA PHE A 201 20.16 23.69 -4.24
C PHE A 201 19.95 23.88 -2.74
N ASN A 202 20.32 25.03 -2.17
CA ASN A 202 20.08 25.35 -0.76
C ASN A 202 18.59 25.48 -0.41
N ASN A 203 17.73 25.84 -1.36
CA ASN A 203 16.29 25.98 -1.16
C ASN A 203 15.52 24.66 -1.38
N LYS A 204 16.14 23.65 -1.99
CA LYS A 204 15.53 22.34 -2.20
C LYS A 204 15.57 21.50 -0.93
N ARG A 205 14.49 20.78 -0.66
CA ARG A 205 14.38 19.89 0.51
C ARG A 205 14.82 18.47 0.15
N LEU A 206 15.25 17.68 1.13
CA LEU A 206 15.50 16.26 0.89
C LEU A 206 14.16 15.53 0.68
N CYS A 207 14.04 14.76 -0.40
CA CYS A 207 12.89 13.85 -0.56
C CYS A 207 13.02 12.70 0.43
N GLU A 208 12.00 12.48 1.26
CA GLU A 208 11.97 11.34 2.16
C GLU A 208 11.97 10.02 1.36
N ARG A 209 12.69 9.00 1.85
CA ARG A 209 12.83 7.71 1.16
C ARG A 209 11.51 7.02 0.86
N TRP A 210 10.54 7.19 1.76
CA TRP A 210 9.22 6.60 1.56
C TRP A 210 8.48 7.25 0.39
N LEU A 211 8.60 8.57 0.23
CA LEU A 211 7.95 9.31 -0.86
C LEU A 211 8.63 8.97 -2.18
N ASP A 212 9.96 8.83 -2.19
CA ASP A 212 10.68 8.33 -3.37
C ASP A 212 10.24 6.92 -3.76
N SER A 213 10.05 6.02 -2.79
CA SER A 213 9.46 4.70 -3.06
C SER A 213 8.04 4.80 -3.63
N LEU A 214 7.22 5.76 -3.21
CA LEU A 214 5.88 5.95 -3.77
C LEU A 214 5.93 6.42 -5.22
N PHE A 215 6.88 7.29 -5.59
CA PHE A 215 7.08 7.68 -6.99
C PHE A 215 7.44 6.49 -7.88
N MET A 216 8.33 5.61 -7.41
CA MET A 216 8.69 4.40 -8.15
C MET A 216 7.50 3.46 -8.32
N VAL A 217 6.69 3.29 -7.28
CA VAL A 217 5.48 2.46 -7.35
C VAL A 217 4.42 3.08 -8.26
N LEU A 218 4.23 4.40 -8.23
CA LEU A 218 3.34 5.10 -9.15
C LEU A 218 3.77 4.91 -10.61
N TYR A 219 5.08 4.99 -10.89
CA TYR A 219 5.61 4.72 -12.23
C TYR A 219 5.34 3.28 -12.69
N GLU A 220 5.54 2.30 -11.80
CA GLU A 220 5.19 0.90 -12.08
C GLU A 220 3.69 0.74 -12.42
N ASP A 221 2.81 1.35 -11.62
CA ASP A 221 1.36 1.35 -11.84
C ASP A 221 0.99 1.99 -13.20
N LEU A 222 1.50 3.18 -13.51
CA LEU A 222 1.25 3.88 -14.78
C LEU A 222 1.77 3.09 -15.99
N ARG A 223 2.95 2.49 -15.88
CA ARG A 223 3.55 1.68 -16.93
C ARG A 223 2.70 0.45 -17.22
N ILE A 224 2.28 -0.28 -16.19
CA ILE A 224 1.45 -1.48 -16.34
C ILE A 224 0.08 -1.13 -16.92
N TYR A 225 -0.52 -0.03 -16.46
CA TYR A 225 -1.77 0.48 -17.03
C TYR A 225 -1.62 0.78 -18.53
N THR A 226 -0.54 1.45 -18.93
CA THR A 226 -0.28 1.79 -20.33
C THR A 226 -0.09 0.53 -21.19
N ILE A 227 0.68 -0.46 -20.69
CA ILE A 227 0.86 -1.76 -21.37
C ILE A 227 -0.50 -2.45 -21.56
N TRP A 228 -1.30 -2.53 -20.51
CA TRP A 228 -2.64 -3.12 -20.59
C TRP A 228 -3.54 -2.41 -21.61
N ARG A 229 -3.59 -1.07 -21.62
CA ARG A 229 -4.42 -0.32 -22.57
C ARG A 229 -3.96 -0.50 -24.02
N THR A 230 -2.64 -0.53 -24.24
CA THR A 230 -2.07 -0.76 -25.57
C THR A 230 -2.31 -2.19 -26.05
N GLU A 231 -2.16 -3.20 -25.20
CA GLU A 231 -2.52 -4.59 -25.50
C GLU A 231 -4.01 -4.70 -25.88
N MET A 232 -4.93 -4.19 -25.05
CA MET A 232 -6.37 -4.24 -25.35
C MET A 232 -6.70 -3.58 -26.69
N ALA A 233 -6.07 -2.44 -27.01
CA ALA A 233 -6.27 -1.75 -28.28
C ALA A 233 -5.75 -2.56 -29.48
N GLN A 234 -4.59 -3.21 -29.34
CA GLN A 234 -4.00 -4.08 -30.37
C GLN A 234 -4.90 -5.28 -30.67
N TYR A 235 -5.38 -5.97 -29.63
CA TYR A 235 -6.29 -7.12 -29.80
C TYR A 235 -7.63 -6.70 -30.43
N ARG A 236 -8.16 -5.54 -30.03
CA ARG A 236 -9.38 -4.96 -30.63
C ARG A 236 -9.17 -4.63 -32.11
N ALA A 237 -8.00 -4.09 -32.49
CA ALA A 237 -7.67 -3.81 -33.89
C ALA A 237 -7.50 -5.09 -34.73
N GLN A 238 -6.98 -6.17 -34.13
CA GLN A 238 -6.85 -7.48 -34.75
C GLN A 238 -8.16 -8.30 -34.76
N GLN A 239 -9.26 -7.75 -34.23
CA GLN A 239 -10.53 -8.44 -34.01
C GLN A 239 -10.39 -9.76 -33.23
N MET A 240 -9.37 -9.87 -32.38
CA MET A 240 -9.10 -11.05 -31.58
C MET A 240 -9.63 -10.84 -30.15
N GLN A 241 -10.18 -11.90 -29.54
CA GLN A 241 -10.68 -11.83 -28.17
C GLN A 241 -9.52 -11.67 -27.19
N TYR A 242 -9.55 -10.59 -26.41
CA TYR A 242 -8.60 -10.37 -25.32
C TYR A 242 -9.04 -11.19 -24.10
N LYS A 243 -8.40 -12.34 -23.88
CA LYS A 243 -8.67 -13.22 -22.74
C LYS A 243 -7.56 -13.05 -21.70
N LYS A 244 -7.97 -12.82 -20.45
CA LYS A 244 -7.13 -12.74 -19.25
C LYS A 244 -7.82 -13.51 -18.13
N SER A 245 -7.06 -13.91 -17.12
CA SER A 245 -7.58 -14.59 -15.94
C SER A 245 -8.53 -13.69 -15.14
N ALA A 246 -9.45 -14.29 -14.38
CA ALA A 246 -10.31 -13.56 -13.45
C ALA A 246 -9.50 -12.72 -12.44
N GLU A 247 -8.38 -13.26 -11.94
CA GLU A 247 -7.52 -12.57 -10.98
C GLU A 247 -6.77 -11.41 -11.62
N GLU A 248 -6.35 -11.56 -12.88
CA GLU A 248 -5.73 -10.49 -13.65
C GLU A 248 -6.70 -9.33 -13.87
N TRP A 249 -7.96 -9.63 -14.20
CA TRP A 249 -9.00 -8.60 -14.32
C TRP A 249 -9.29 -7.89 -13.00
N GLU A 250 -9.27 -8.61 -11.86
CA GLU A 250 -9.41 -7.98 -10.54
C GLU A 250 -8.26 -7.01 -10.26
N ILE A 251 -7.01 -7.44 -10.50
CA ILE A 251 -5.82 -6.62 -10.27
C ILE A 251 -5.83 -5.40 -11.20
N LEU A 252 -6.13 -5.58 -12.49
CA LEU A 252 -6.21 -4.49 -13.48
C LEU A 252 -7.33 -3.50 -13.15
N GLY A 253 -8.49 -3.99 -12.70
CA GLY A 253 -9.57 -3.13 -12.21
C GLY A 253 -9.12 -2.30 -11.01
N SER A 254 -8.45 -2.93 -10.03
CA SER A 254 -7.92 -2.21 -8.86
C SER A 254 -6.84 -1.18 -9.24
N LEU A 255 -6.01 -1.48 -10.24
CA LEU A 255 -5.00 -0.57 -10.76
C LEU A 255 -5.65 0.65 -11.42
N ALA A 256 -6.65 0.43 -12.28
CA ALA A 256 -7.38 1.50 -12.94
C ALA A 256 -8.10 2.39 -11.93
N ASP A 257 -8.71 1.80 -10.90
CA ASP A 257 -9.37 2.54 -9.81
C ASP A 257 -8.37 3.40 -9.03
N ARG A 258 -7.20 2.85 -8.67
CA ARG A 258 -6.09 3.61 -8.04
C ARG A 258 -5.62 4.80 -8.87
N LEU A 259 -5.58 4.64 -10.20
CA LEU A 259 -5.17 5.70 -11.14
C LEU A 259 -6.33 6.65 -11.53
N HIS A 260 -7.49 6.54 -10.87
CA HIS A 260 -8.69 7.35 -11.13
C HIS A 260 -9.30 7.17 -12.54
N HIS A 261 -9.04 6.04 -13.21
CA HIS A 261 -9.67 5.65 -14.48
C HIS A 261 -10.90 4.77 -14.22
N GLN A 262 -11.99 5.42 -13.79
CA GLN A 262 -13.23 4.75 -13.37
C GLN A 262 -13.91 3.91 -14.47
N PRO A 263 -14.13 4.39 -15.70
CA PRO A 263 -14.89 3.61 -16.69
C PRO A 263 -14.15 2.33 -17.08
N GLU A 264 -12.82 2.35 -17.11
CA GLU A 264 -12.02 1.17 -17.43
C GLU A 264 -11.87 0.22 -16.25
N ALA A 265 -11.87 0.73 -15.03
CA ALA A 265 -11.98 -0.10 -13.83
C ALA A 265 -13.28 -0.92 -13.86
N VAL A 266 -14.41 -0.30 -14.19
CA VAL A 266 -15.71 -0.98 -14.28
C VAL A 266 -15.75 -2.02 -15.40
N GLU A 267 -15.15 -1.73 -16.57
CA GLU A 267 -15.02 -2.70 -17.66
C GLU A 267 -14.22 -3.93 -17.20
N ALA A 268 -13.08 -3.72 -16.53
CA ALA A 268 -12.25 -4.79 -15.99
C ALA A 268 -13.00 -5.61 -14.92
N TYR A 269 -13.69 -4.95 -13.98
CA TYR A 269 -14.47 -5.64 -12.95
C TYR A 269 -15.65 -6.42 -13.53
N ARG A 270 -16.33 -5.92 -14.56
CA ARG A 270 -17.39 -6.67 -15.25
C ARG A 270 -16.85 -7.91 -15.94
N ASN A 271 -15.70 -7.82 -16.59
CA ASN A 271 -15.03 -8.98 -17.19
C ASN A 271 -14.59 -10.00 -16.13
N CYS A 272 -14.14 -9.54 -14.96
CA CYS A 272 -13.85 -10.40 -13.81
C CYS A 272 -15.12 -11.17 -13.37
N LEU A 273 -16.23 -10.47 -13.12
CA LEU A 273 -17.48 -11.06 -12.64
C LEU A 273 -18.14 -12.02 -13.64
N GLN A 274 -17.88 -11.87 -14.94
CA GLN A 274 -18.33 -12.83 -15.95
C GLN A 274 -17.61 -14.18 -15.86
N ILE A 275 -16.37 -14.19 -15.35
CA ILE A 275 -15.56 -15.42 -15.21
C ILE A 275 -15.73 -16.00 -13.81
N ARG A 276 -15.54 -15.18 -12.77
CA ARG A 276 -15.59 -15.59 -11.37
C ARG A 276 -16.23 -14.50 -10.52
N PHE A 277 -17.04 -14.90 -9.55
CA PHE A 277 -17.45 -13.98 -8.49
C PHE A 277 -16.23 -13.48 -7.69
N SER A 278 -16.09 -12.16 -7.57
CA SER A 278 -15.10 -11.54 -6.69
C SER A 278 -15.75 -10.43 -5.87
N PRO A 279 -15.71 -10.49 -4.53
CA PRO A 279 -16.33 -9.47 -3.68
C PRO A 279 -15.67 -8.09 -3.86
N LYS A 280 -14.36 -8.04 -4.17
CA LYS A 280 -13.66 -6.78 -4.40
C LYS A 280 -14.07 -6.13 -5.71
N ALA A 281 -14.22 -6.91 -6.78
CA ALA A 281 -14.68 -6.41 -8.07
C ALA A 281 -16.11 -5.87 -7.97
N LEU A 282 -16.98 -6.57 -7.24
CA LEU A 282 -18.36 -6.13 -7.02
C LEU A 282 -18.44 -4.88 -6.13
N ALA A 283 -17.61 -4.76 -5.09
CA ALA A 283 -17.51 -3.56 -4.27
C ALA A 283 -17.00 -2.35 -5.07
N GLY A 284 -16.03 -2.54 -5.96
CA GLY A 284 -15.55 -1.49 -6.88
C GLY A 284 -16.65 -1.00 -7.83
N ILE A 285 -17.46 -1.91 -8.37
CA ILE A 285 -18.63 -1.55 -9.20
C ILE A 285 -19.70 -0.85 -8.37
N LEU A 286 -19.94 -1.28 -7.13
CA LEU A 286 -20.94 -0.70 -6.24
C LEU A 286 -20.70 0.81 -6.03
N ALA A 287 -19.45 1.21 -5.79
CA ALA A 287 -19.08 2.62 -5.61
C ALA A 287 -19.42 3.49 -6.84
N GLU A 288 -19.38 2.92 -8.05
CA GLU A 288 -19.78 3.62 -9.27
C GLU A 288 -21.31 3.59 -9.49
N LEU A 289 -21.98 2.49 -9.13
CA LEU A 289 -23.44 2.39 -9.20
C LEU A 289 -24.13 3.39 -8.26
N GLU A 290 -23.55 3.62 -7.08
CA GLU A 290 -24.01 4.63 -6.12
C GLU A 290 -23.92 6.04 -6.70
N LYS A 291 -22.81 6.40 -7.36
CA LYS A 291 -22.67 7.69 -8.05
C LYS A 291 -23.70 7.87 -9.16
N ASN A 292 -23.98 6.80 -9.92
CA ASN A 292 -24.94 6.81 -11.03
C ASN A 292 -26.40 6.67 -10.58
N LYS A 293 -26.67 6.52 -9.27
CA LYS A 293 -28.01 6.34 -8.67
C LYS A 293 -28.84 5.23 -9.31
N ASN A 294 -28.20 4.15 -9.75
CA ASN A 294 -28.90 3.01 -10.31
C ASN A 294 -29.35 2.06 -9.20
N THR A 295 -30.58 2.23 -8.74
CA THR A 295 -31.11 1.55 -7.56
C THR A 295 -31.22 0.03 -7.70
N ARG A 296 -31.67 -0.46 -8.86
CA ARG A 296 -31.87 -1.90 -9.09
C ARG A 296 -30.56 -2.66 -9.04
N ASP A 297 -29.55 -2.16 -9.77
CA ASP A 297 -28.25 -2.82 -9.84
C ASP A 297 -27.47 -2.67 -8.53
N THR A 298 -27.68 -1.56 -7.79
CA THR A 298 -27.12 -1.36 -6.45
C THR A 298 -27.70 -2.40 -5.48
N VAL A 299 -29.03 -2.57 -5.43
CA VAL A 299 -29.68 -3.59 -4.59
C VAL A 299 -29.19 -5.00 -4.95
N ALA A 300 -29.12 -5.33 -6.24
CA ALA A 300 -28.66 -6.64 -6.71
C ALA A 300 -27.19 -6.92 -6.33
N SER A 301 -26.34 -5.88 -6.36
CA SER A 301 -24.94 -5.96 -5.91
C SER A 301 -24.85 -6.15 -4.39
N VAL A 302 -25.63 -5.38 -3.63
CA VAL A 302 -25.68 -5.46 -2.17
C VAL A 302 -26.15 -6.83 -1.69
N ILE A 303 -27.20 -7.41 -2.28
CA ILE A 303 -27.70 -8.76 -1.92
C ILE A 303 -26.57 -9.80 -2.07
N ARG A 304 -25.79 -9.74 -3.16
CA ARG A 304 -24.66 -10.65 -3.39
C ARG A 304 -23.53 -10.44 -2.39
N LEU A 305 -23.19 -9.19 -2.06
CA LEU A 305 -22.18 -8.87 -1.05
C LEU A 305 -22.59 -9.32 0.35
N VAL A 306 -23.87 -9.14 0.73
CA VAL A 306 -24.42 -9.64 2.00
C VAL A 306 -24.33 -11.17 2.05
N THR A 307 -24.75 -11.85 0.98
CA THR A 307 -24.65 -13.32 0.88
C THR A 307 -23.22 -13.80 1.08
N TRP A 308 -22.26 -13.14 0.43
CA TRP A 308 -20.84 -13.43 0.59
C TRP A 308 -20.35 -13.23 2.03
N GLN A 309 -20.79 -12.19 2.73
CA GLN A 309 -20.38 -11.96 4.12
C GLN A 309 -20.91 -13.03 5.07
N TYR A 310 -22.19 -13.38 4.97
CA TYR A 310 -22.77 -14.46 5.77
C TYR A 310 -22.10 -15.81 5.47
N ARG A 311 -21.69 -16.05 4.22
CA ARG A 311 -20.95 -17.26 3.82
C ARG A 311 -19.64 -17.45 4.60
N TRP A 312 -19.05 -16.35 5.07
CA TRP A 312 -17.85 -16.31 5.92
C TRP A 312 -18.15 -16.00 7.38
N TYR A 313 -19.38 -16.26 7.84
CA TYR A 313 -19.83 -16.05 9.23
C TYR A 313 -19.74 -14.59 9.72
N SER A 314 -19.64 -13.63 8.81
CA SER A 314 -19.68 -12.22 9.12
C SER A 314 -21.11 -11.73 9.02
N GLU A 315 -21.85 -11.76 10.12
CA GLU A 315 -23.26 -11.34 10.15
C GLU A 315 -23.44 -9.83 9.93
N PHE A 316 -22.41 -9.04 10.24
CA PHE A 316 -22.49 -7.59 10.25
C PHE A 316 -21.35 -6.93 9.45
N SER A 317 -21.72 -5.99 8.58
CA SER A 317 -20.79 -5.07 7.94
C SER A 317 -21.31 -3.63 8.00
N PRO A 318 -20.56 -2.70 8.62
CA PRO A 318 -20.92 -1.29 8.67
C PRO A 318 -21.04 -0.65 7.28
N GLU A 319 -20.19 -1.08 6.34
CA GLU A 319 -20.17 -0.54 4.97
C GLU A 319 -21.47 -0.90 4.24
N LEU A 320 -21.85 -2.18 4.23
CA LEU A 320 -23.12 -2.60 3.60
C LEU A 320 -24.35 -2.04 4.31
N LEU A 321 -24.31 -1.87 5.63
CA LEU A 321 -25.38 -1.21 6.36
C LEU A 321 -25.53 0.25 5.90
N TYR A 322 -24.42 0.97 5.74
CA TYR A 322 -24.42 2.36 5.28
C TYR A 322 -24.96 2.49 3.86
N THR A 323 -24.60 1.59 2.95
CA THR A 323 -25.12 1.61 1.56
C THR A 323 -26.62 1.32 1.52
N ILE A 324 -27.11 0.32 2.27
CA ILE A 324 -28.54 0.02 2.41
C ILE A 324 -29.30 1.20 3.03
N ARG A 325 -28.73 1.82 4.07
CA ARG A 325 -29.32 2.98 4.71
C ARG A 325 -29.45 4.16 3.74
N THR A 326 -28.39 4.49 3.00
CA THR A 326 -28.39 5.57 2.00
C THR A 326 -29.44 5.30 0.92
N LEU A 327 -29.55 4.05 0.48
CA LEU A 327 -30.55 3.62 -0.49
C LEU A 327 -31.99 3.76 0.04
N ILE A 328 -32.23 3.42 1.32
CA ILE A 328 -33.54 3.60 1.98
C ILE A 328 -33.86 5.09 2.16
N GLU A 329 -32.86 5.91 2.50
CA GLU A 329 -33.01 7.37 2.65
C GLU A 329 -33.39 8.03 1.31
N ASP A 330 -32.81 7.59 0.19
CA ASP A 330 -33.07 8.16 -1.13
C ASP A 330 -34.39 7.70 -1.77
N GLU A 331 -34.76 6.42 -1.65
CA GLU A 331 -35.85 5.80 -2.43
C GLU A 331 -37.05 5.34 -1.59
N GLY A 332 -36.87 5.24 -0.27
CA GLY A 332 -37.87 4.76 0.68
C GLY A 332 -37.86 3.24 0.87
N ALA A 333 -38.13 2.81 2.12
CA ALA A 333 -38.03 1.40 2.53
C ALA A 333 -38.95 0.45 1.73
N VAL A 334 -40.19 0.86 1.43
CA VAL A 334 -41.17 0.02 0.69
C VAL A 334 -40.68 -0.29 -0.72
N LYS A 335 -40.12 0.70 -1.42
CA LYS A 335 -39.62 0.54 -2.78
C LYS A 335 -38.41 -0.39 -2.81
N VAL A 336 -37.47 -0.20 -1.90
CA VAL A 336 -36.30 -1.08 -1.75
C VAL A 336 -36.74 -2.52 -1.47
N ARG A 337 -37.68 -2.72 -0.54
CA ARG A 337 -38.23 -4.05 -0.22
C ARG A 337 -38.89 -4.71 -1.44
N SER A 338 -39.65 -3.94 -2.22
CA SER A 338 -40.29 -4.45 -3.45
C SER A 338 -39.26 -4.85 -4.50
N ILE A 339 -38.16 -4.10 -4.65
CA ILE A 339 -37.07 -4.44 -5.57
C ILE A 339 -36.35 -5.72 -5.12
N ILE A 340 -36.08 -5.86 -3.82
CA ILE A 340 -35.50 -7.08 -3.24
C ILE A 340 -36.38 -8.29 -3.58
N GLN A 341 -37.69 -8.19 -3.34
CA GLN A 341 -38.66 -9.26 -3.63
C GLN A 341 -38.83 -9.56 -5.12
N ALA A 342 -38.62 -8.57 -6.00
CA ALA A 342 -38.72 -8.73 -7.44
C ALA A 342 -37.49 -9.43 -8.06
N THR A 343 -36.42 -9.62 -7.27
CA THR A 343 -35.18 -10.25 -7.76
C THR A 343 -35.35 -11.77 -7.83
N SER A 344 -34.87 -12.41 -8.89
CA SER A 344 -35.01 -13.86 -9.13
C SER A 344 -34.08 -14.75 -8.27
N LEU A 345 -33.60 -14.24 -7.14
CA LEU A 345 -32.68 -14.95 -6.25
C LEU A 345 -33.44 -15.86 -5.26
N PRO A 346 -32.78 -16.88 -4.66
CA PRO A 346 -33.41 -17.74 -3.67
C PRO A 346 -33.93 -16.97 -2.45
N GLN A 347 -35.08 -17.38 -1.91
CA GLN A 347 -35.72 -16.70 -0.77
C GLN A 347 -34.80 -16.59 0.45
N ASN A 348 -34.02 -17.64 0.74
CA ASN A 348 -33.08 -17.66 1.86
C ASN A 348 -32.09 -16.47 1.82
N VAL A 349 -31.64 -16.09 0.61
CA VAL A 349 -30.71 -14.98 0.40
C VAL A 349 -31.41 -13.62 0.57
N LEU A 350 -32.67 -13.53 0.13
CA LEU A 350 -33.47 -12.31 0.31
C LEU A 350 -33.76 -12.04 1.78
N ASP A 351 -33.99 -13.09 2.57
CA ASP A 351 -34.23 -12.99 4.01
C ASP A 351 -33.02 -12.41 4.77
N LEU A 352 -31.79 -12.74 4.34
CA LEU A 352 -30.56 -12.13 4.88
C LEU A 352 -30.52 -10.61 4.62
N THR A 353 -30.95 -10.17 3.44
CA THR A 353 -30.98 -8.74 3.11
C THR A 353 -32.12 -8.02 3.87
N HIS A 354 -33.23 -8.72 4.10
CA HIS A 354 -34.31 -8.22 4.96
C HIS A 354 -33.86 -8.03 6.42
N HIS A 355 -32.92 -8.84 6.92
CA HIS A 355 -32.33 -8.62 8.25
C HIS A 355 -31.66 -7.25 8.36
N TYR A 356 -30.86 -6.86 7.37
CA TYR A 356 -30.23 -5.52 7.33
C TYR A 356 -31.27 -4.40 7.23
N ALA A 357 -32.31 -4.56 6.43
CA ALA A 357 -33.40 -3.59 6.35
C ALA A 357 -34.18 -3.47 7.68
N ALA A 358 -34.37 -4.58 8.39
CA ALA A 358 -35.01 -4.62 9.70
C ALA A 358 -34.13 -3.93 10.76
N LEU A 359 -32.80 -4.07 10.69
CA LEU A 359 -31.88 -3.31 11.54
C LEU A 359 -32.04 -1.80 11.31
N CYS A 360 -32.04 -1.34 10.06
CA CYS A 360 -32.27 0.08 9.74
C CYS A 360 -33.61 0.59 10.32
N ALA A 361 -34.69 -0.20 10.19
CA ALA A 361 -35.99 0.13 10.76
C ALA A 361 -35.98 0.17 12.31
N ALA A 362 -35.32 -0.80 12.96
CA ALA A 362 -35.20 -0.86 14.42
C ALA A 362 -34.46 0.35 14.99
N PHE A 363 -33.42 0.82 14.29
CA PHE A 363 -32.67 2.03 14.66
C PHE A 363 -33.34 3.34 14.22
N ARG A 364 -34.55 3.29 13.64
CA ARG A 364 -35.32 4.45 13.15
C ARG A 364 -34.49 5.36 12.24
N SER A 365 -33.75 4.78 11.29
CA SER A 365 -33.03 5.57 10.31
C SER A 365 -34.01 6.36 9.43
N SER A 366 -33.59 7.52 8.93
CA SER A 366 -34.42 8.36 8.04
C SER A 366 -34.97 7.54 6.86
N GLY A 367 -36.22 7.79 6.45
CA GLY A 367 -36.87 7.08 5.33
C GLY A 367 -37.42 5.68 5.64
N THR A 368 -37.39 5.23 6.91
CA THR A 368 -37.94 3.94 7.34
C THR A 368 -39.42 3.95 7.73
N GLU A 369 -40.09 5.12 7.73
CA GLU A 369 -41.49 5.26 8.17
C GLU A 369 -42.54 4.84 7.11
N GLY A 370 -42.18 3.94 6.18
CA GLY A 370 -43.04 3.50 5.07
C GLY A 370 -43.35 2.02 5.08
#